data_AF-A0A9D7VSB1-F1
#
_entry.id   AF-A0A9D7VSB1-F1
#
_cell.length_a   1.000
_cell.length_b   1.000
_cell.length_c   1.000
_cell.angle_alpha   90.00
_cell.angle_beta   90.00
_cell.angle_gamma   90.00
#
_symmetry.space_group_name_H-M   'P 1'
#
loop_
_entity.id
_entity.type
_entity.pdbx_description
1 polymer ?
#
loop_
_entity_poly.entity_id
_entity_poly.type
_entity_poly.pdbx_seq_one_letter_code
_entity_poly.pdbx_strand_id
1 'polypeptide(L)'
;MHSTSAPPALRPRDPRLDFFRGIGMFIIFIAHLPANSWTLWIPARFGFSDATEMFVFCSGMASAIAFGKVFDQSGWLMGAARVSHRVWQVYWAHVCQFLIIAAGLVAVQTSGVLNRCCGLTQDYVASLNLWHFF
;
A
#
# COMPACT_ATOMS: atom_id res chain seq x y z
N MET A 1 -30.09 -23.26 27.68
CA MET A 1 -28.95 -23.81 26.90
C MET A 1 -28.41 -22.70 26.00
N HIS A 2 -27.36 -21.99 26.43
CA HIS A 2 -26.67 -21.00 25.60
C HIS A 2 -25.52 -21.73 24.88
N SER A 3 -25.65 -21.89 23.56
CA SER A 3 -24.57 -22.43 22.72
C SER A 3 -23.50 -21.35 22.55
N THR A 4 -22.39 -21.48 23.28
CA THR A 4 -21.21 -20.64 23.10
C THR A 4 -20.54 -21.00 21.77
N SER A 5 -20.78 -20.20 20.73
CA SER A 5 -20.07 -20.34 19.45
C SER A 5 -18.59 -20.06 19.66
N ALA A 6 -17.74 -21.07 19.50
CA ALA A 6 -16.29 -20.90 19.51
C ALA A 6 -15.86 -19.86 18.45
N PRO A 7 -14.91 -18.96 18.77
CA PRO A 7 -14.45 -17.97 17.80
C PRO A 7 -13.89 -18.71 16.56
N PRO A 8 -14.14 -18.21 15.35
CA PRO A 8 -13.65 -18.84 14.14
C PRO A 8 -12.13 -18.94 14.20
N ALA A 9 -11.61 -20.16 14.14
CA ALA A 9 -10.18 -20.42 14.15
C ALA A 9 -9.52 -19.60 13.02
N LEU A 10 -8.59 -18.72 13.41
CA LEU A 10 -7.80 -17.93 12.46
C LEU A 10 -7.08 -18.93 11.55
N ARG A 11 -7.42 -18.94 10.25
CA ARG A 11 -6.66 -19.77 9.32
C ARG A 11 -5.20 -19.33 9.38
N PRO A 12 -4.25 -20.27 9.55
CA PRO A 12 -2.84 -19.92 9.54
C PRO A 12 -2.53 -19.25 8.20
N ARG A 13 -2.00 -18.02 8.25
CA ARG A 13 -1.48 -17.31 7.08
C ARG A 13 -0.28 -18.07 6.57
N ASP A 14 -0.20 -18.29 5.27
CA ASP A 14 0.95 -18.95 4.65
C ASP A 14 2.18 -18.04 4.70
N PRO A 15 3.17 -18.34 5.55
CA PRO A 15 4.32 -17.44 5.74
C PRO A 15 5.22 -17.38 4.51
N ARG A 16 5.17 -18.42 3.66
CA ARG A 16 5.89 -18.48 2.38
C ARG A 16 5.39 -17.40 1.42
N LEU A 17 4.07 -17.22 1.37
CA LEU A 17 3.46 -16.26 0.45
C LEU A 17 3.75 -14.82 0.92
N ASP A 18 3.72 -14.59 2.23
CA ASP A 18 4.11 -13.31 2.82
C ASP A 18 5.61 -12.99 2.58
N PHE A 19 6.49 -14.00 2.64
CA PHE A 19 7.92 -13.86 2.36
C PHE A 19 8.19 -13.47 0.90
N PHE A 20 7.62 -14.19 -0.08
CA PHE A 20 7.79 -13.88 -1.49
C PHE A 20 7.19 -12.52 -1.85
N ARG A 21 6.02 -12.18 -1.31
CA ARG A 21 5.45 -10.84 -1.45
C ARG A 21 6.37 -9.76 -0.89
N GLY A 22 7.00 -10.00 0.26
CA GLY A 22 7.98 -9.11 0.87
C GLY A 22 9.23 -8.91 0.01
N ILE A 23 9.78 -9.98 -0.56
CA ILE A 23 10.89 -9.90 -1.52
C ILE A 23 10.50 -9.08 -2.75
N GLY A 24 9.32 -9.33 -3.32
CA GLY A 24 8.82 -8.55 -4.46
C GLY A 24 8.78 -7.04 -4.14
N MET A 25 8.25 -6.68 -2.97
CA MET A 25 8.20 -5.29 -2.53
C MET A 25 9.59 -4.66 -2.33
N PHE A 26 10.55 -5.42 -1.80
CA PHE A 26 11.93 -4.97 -1.62
C PHE A 26 12.65 -4.74 -2.96
N ILE A 27 12.47 -5.65 -3.93
CA ILE A 27 13.07 -5.50 -5.26
C ILE A 27 12.48 -4.28 -5.99
N ILE A 28 11.17 -4.07 -5.92
CA ILE A 28 10.50 -2.89 -6.50
C ILE A 28 11.05 -1.60 -5.87
N PHE A 29 11.23 -1.59 -4.55
CA PHE A 29 11.81 -0.43 -3.86
C PHE A 29 13.21 -0.10 -4.39
N ILE A 30 14.11 -1.10 -4.49
CA ILE A 30 15.45 -0.90 -5.05
C ILE A 30 15.39 -0.38 -6.50
N ALA A 31 14.42 -0.87 -7.29
CA ALA A 31 14.20 -0.45 -8.67
C ALA A 31 13.83 1.03 -8.84
N HIS A 32 13.15 1.61 -7.85
CA HIS A 32 12.63 2.98 -7.92
C HIS A 32 13.48 4.00 -7.16
N LEU A 33 14.61 3.59 -6.57
CA LEU A 33 15.56 4.52 -5.95
C LEU A 33 16.37 5.26 -7.02
N PRO A 34 16.24 6.60 -7.16
CA PRO A 34 17.02 7.37 -8.12
C PRO A 34 18.51 7.37 -7.75
N ALA A 35 19.38 7.39 -8.77
CA ALA A 35 20.85 7.40 -8.63
C ALA A 35 21.49 6.15 -7.99
N ASN A 36 20.83 4.99 -8.05
CA ASN A 36 21.36 3.73 -7.51
C ASN A 36 21.91 2.81 -8.62
N SER A 37 23.22 2.50 -8.61
CA SER A 37 23.86 1.54 -9.53
C SER A 37 23.32 0.11 -9.39
N TRP A 38 22.62 -0.21 -8.30
CA TRP A 38 22.00 -1.52 -8.09
C TRP A 38 20.76 -1.72 -8.95
N THR A 39 20.22 -0.67 -9.59
CA THR A 39 19.16 -0.78 -10.60
C THR A 39 19.59 -1.56 -11.85
N LEU A 40 20.90 -1.66 -12.11
CA LEU A 40 21.45 -2.47 -13.20
C LEU A 40 21.47 -3.98 -12.89
N TRP A 41 21.32 -4.37 -11.62
CA TRP A 41 21.41 -5.76 -11.16
C TRP A 41 20.06 -6.34 -10.71
N ILE A 42 18.96 -5.75 -11.19
CA ILE A 42 17.61 -6.18 -10.83
C ILE A 42 17.17 -7.34 -11.73
N PRO A 43 16.49 -8.38 -11.20
CA PRO A 43 15.95 -9.49 -11.97
C PRO A 43 15.16 -9.06 -13.22
N ALA A 44 14.48 -7.91 -13.16
CA ALA A 44 13.78 -7.23 -14.25
C ALA A 44 14.56 -7.11 -15.56
N ARG A 45 15.90 -7.01 -15.48
CA ARG A 45 16.78 -6.83 -16.64
C ARG A 45 17.32 -8.14 -17.23
N PHE A 46 17.18 -9.24 -16.50
CA PHE A 46 17.74 -10.55 -16.88
C PHE A 46 16.69 -11.63 -17.09
N GLY A 47 15.41 -11.36 -16.82
CA GLY A 47 14.32 -12.33 -16.91
C GLY A 47 13.13 -11.84 -17.73
N PHE A 48 12.33 -12.78 -18.22
CA PHE A 48 11.02 -12.52 -18.85
C PHE A 48 9.96 -12.06 -17.85
N SER A 49 10.22 -12.17 -16.53
CA SER A 49 9.29 -11.77 -15.49
C SER A 49 9.94 -10.87 -14.44
N ASP A 50 9.27 -9.77 -14.11
CA ASP A 50 9.72 -8.72 -13.19
C ASP A 50 9.15 -8.91 -11.77
N ALA A 51 9.78 -8.27 -10.77
CA ALA A 51 9.33 -8.26 -9.39
C ALA A 51 7.90 -7.70 -9.23
N THR A 52 7.46 -6.84 -10.14
CA THR A 52 6.07 -6.36 -10.20
C THR A 52 5.08 -7.49 -10.45
N GLU A 53 5.33 -8.38 -11.40
CA GLU A 53 4.44 -9.51 -11.73
C GLU A 53 4.40 -10.54 -10.60
N MET A 54 5.57 -10.84 -10.02
CA MET A 54 5.67 -11.71 -8.84
C MET A 54 4.84 -11.14 -7.67
N PHE A 55 4.93 -9.84 -7.40
CA PHE A 55 4.18 -9.18 -6.34
C PHE A 55 2.66 -9.21 -6.59
N VAL A 56 2.23 -8.91 -7.82
CA VAL A 56 0.82 -8.94 -8.22
C VAL A 56 0.25 -10.35 -8.12
N PHE A 57 0.99 -11.37 -8.57
CA PHE A 57 0.58 -12.76 -8.49
C PHE A 57 0.38 -13.21 -7.03
N CYS A 58 1.37 -12.97 -6.16
CA CYS A 58 1.26 -13.30 -4.73
C CYS A 58 0.09 -12.56 -4.06
N SER A 59 -0.13 -11.28 -4.39
CA SER A 59 -1.25 -10.49 -3.86
C SER A 59 -2.61 -11.03 -4.34
N GLY A 60 -2.71 -11.46 -5.60
CA GLY A 60 -3.90 -12.09 -6.17
C GLY A 60 -4.24 -13.41 -5.48
N MET A 61 -3.23 -14.28 -5.30
CA MET A 61 -3.40 -15.55 -4.59
C MET A 61 -3.82 -15.34 -3.13
N ALA A 62 -3.19 -14.41 -2.41
CA ALA A 62 -3.60 -14.06 -1.04
C ALA A 62 -5.06 -13.60 -0.98
N SER A 63 -5.47 -12.77 -1.94
CA SER A 63 -6.84 -12.25 -2.02
C SER A 63 -7.84 -13.36 -2.33
N ALA A 64 -7.50 -14.29 -3.22
CA ALA A 64 -8.32 -15.47 -3.51
C ALA A 64 -8.49 -16.37 -2.28
N ILE A 65 -7.44 -16.59 -1.49
CA ILE A 65 -7.50 -17.38 -0.25
C ILE A 65 -8.32 -16.65 0.84
N ALA A 66 -8.17 -15.33 0.96
CA ALA A 66 -8.84 -14.53 1.99
C ALA A 66 -10.34 -14.33 1.70
N PHE A 67 -10.71 -14.08 0.44
CA PHE A 67 -12.08 -13.75 0.06
C PHE A 67 -12.82 -14.88 -0.64
N GLY A 68 -12.13 -15.85 -1.25
CA GLY A 68 -12.74 -16.91 -2.06
C GLY A 68 -13.81 -17.73 -1.32
N LYS A 69 -13.58 -18.03 -0.04
CA LYS A 69 -14.58 -18.75 0.77
C LYS A 69 -15.84 -17.95 1.07
N VAL A 70 -15.76 -16.61 1.09
CA VAL A 70 -16.95 -15.75 1.26
C VAL A 70 -17.82 -15.79 0.00
N PHE A 71 -17.19 -15.84 -1.18
CA PHE A 71 -17.92 -16.02 -2.44
C PHE A 71 -18.61 -17.39 -2.50
N ASP A 72 -17.94 -18.45 -2.03
CA ASP A 72 -18.46 -19.82 -2.03
C ASP A 72 -19.61 -20.02 -1.01
N GLN A 73 -19.48 -19.47 0.21
CA GLN A 73 -20.45 -19.70 1.28
C GLN A 73 -21.59 -18.68 1.35
N SER A 74 -21.36 -17.44 0.93
CA SER A 74 -22.30 -16.33 1.10
C SER A 74 -22.77 -15.73 -0.23
N GLY A 75 -22.35 -16.32 -1.35
CA GLY A 75 -22.69 -15.89 -2.68
C GLY A 75 -21.95 -14.63 -3.14
N TRP A 76 -22.10 -14.34 -4.43
CA TRP A 76 -21.40 -13.25 -5.12
C TRP A 76 -21.68 -11.87 -4.51
N LEU A 77 -22.93 -11.60 -4.12
CA LEU A 77 -23.35 -10.29 -3.62
C LEU A 77 -22.66 -9.94 -2.28
N MET A 78 -22.59 -10.89 -1.35
CA MET A 78 -21.97 -10.66 -0.03
C MET A 78 -20.46 -10.66 -0.10
N GLY A 79 -19.86 -11.48 -0.98
CA GLY A 79 -18.45 -11.39 -1.30
C GLY A 79 -18.07 -10.01 -1.82
N ALA A 80 -18.80 -9.51 -2.82
CA ALA A 80 -18.60 -8.17 -3.38
C ALA A 80 -18.78 -7.08 -2.33
N ALA A 81 -19.86 -7.09 -1.55
CA ALA A 81 -20.11 -6.09 -0.51
C ALA A 81 -18.98 -6.01 0.54
N ARG A 82 -18.44 -7.15 0.96
CA ARG A 82 -17.31 -7.20 1.92
C ARG A 82 -16.02 -6.61 1.32
N VAL A 83 -15.74 -6.91 0.06
CA VAL A 83 -14.59 -6.34 -0.66
C VAL A 83 -14.79 -4.83 -0.85
N SER A 84 -15.96 -4.38 -1.29
CA SER A 84 -16.30 -2.96 -1.44
C SER A 84 -16.15 -2.19 -0.13
N HIS A 85 -16.58 -2.76 1.00
CA HIS A 85 -16.39 -2.14 2.31
C HIS A 85 -14.91 -2.01 2.68
N ARG A 86 -14.08 -3.03 2.36
CA ARG A 86 -12.62 -2.93 2.54
C ARG A 86 -12.00 -1.86 1.65
N VAL A 87 -12.40 -1.79 0.38
CA VAL A 87 -11.95 -0.74 -0.55
C VAL A 87 -12.34 0.64 -0.03
N TRP A 88 -13.56 0.79 0.48
CA TRP A 88 -14.04 2.02 1.10
C TRP A 88 -13.18 2.47 2.30
N GLN A 89 -12.86 1.54 3.20
CA GLN A 89 -11.98 1.83 4.34
C GLN A 89 -10.59 2.28 3.88
N VAL A 90 -9.99 1.56 2.92
CA VAL A 90 -8.65 1.89 2.39
C VAL A 90 -8.65 3.21 1.64
N TYR A 91 -9.73 3.53 0.92
CA TYR A 91 -9.90 4.80 0.23
C TYR A 91 -9.88 5.97 1.20
N TRP A 92 -10.70 5.93 2.26
CA TRP A 92 -10.69 6.98 3.27
C TRP A 92 -9.36 7.07 4.01
N ALA A 93 -8.72 5.93 4.30
CA ALA A 93 -7.37 5.93 4.87
C ALA A 93 -6.36 6.64 3.95
N HIS A 94 -6.45 6.46 2.63
CA HIS A 94 -5.59 7.17 1.66
C HIS A 94 -5.90 8.67 1.62
N VAL A 95 -7.18 9.05 1.61
CA VAL A 95 -7.59 10.47 1.65
C VAL A 95 -7.06 11.14 2.92
N CYS A 96 -7.24 10.51 4.09
CA CYS A 96 -6.72 11.04 5.35
C CYS A 96 -5.19 11.12 5.35
N GLN A 97 -4.48 10.08 4.86
CA GLN A 97 -3.03 10.09 4.74
C GLN A 97 -2.54 11.26 3.88
N PHE A 98 -3.16 11.47 2.71
CA PHE A 98 -2.85 12.59 1.83
C PHE A 98 -3.05 13.94 2.54
N LEU A 99 -4.20 14.14 3.18
CA LEU A 99 -4.50 15.38 3.89
C LEU A 99 -3.53 15.64 5.05
N ILE A 100 -3.15 14.61 5.80
CA ILE A 100 -2.17 14.73 6.89
C ILE A 100 -0.80 15.14 6.35
N ILE A 101 -0.33 14.49 5.29
CA ILE A 101 0.96 14.82 4.68
C ILE A 101 0.94 16.23 4.08
N ALA A 102 -0.12 16.60 3.37
CA ALA A 102 -0.26 17.92 2.77
C ALA A 102 -0.35 19.04 3.83
N ALA A 103 -1.18 18.87 4.86
CA ALA A 103 -1.28 19.81 5.97
C ALA A 103 0.04 19.89 6.76
N GLY A 104 0.70 18.75 6.98
CA GLY A 104 2.02 18.69 7.61
C GLY A 104 3.08 19.47 6.81
N LEU A 105 3.08 19.34 5.48
CA LEU A 105 3.97 20.11 4.59
C LEU A 105 3.72 21.61 4.73
N VAL A 106 2.47 22.06 4.70
CA VAL A 106 2.10 23.48 4.86
C VAL A 106 2.50 24.00 6.24
N ALA A 107 2.24 23.24 7.30
CA ALA A 107 2.60 23.61 8.67
C ALA A 107 4.12 23.75 8.85
N VAL A 108 4.90 22.82 8.28
CA VAL A 108 6.37 22.90 8.34
C VAL A 108 6.91 24.05 7.50
N GLN A 109 6.35 24.31 6.31
CA GLN A 109 6.74 25.45 5.46
C GLN A 109 6.48 26.79 6.19
N THR A 110 5.26 26.99 6.71
CA THR A 110 4.86 28.24 7.39
C THR A 110 5.62 28.48 8.69
N SER A 111 6.04 27.42 9.40
CA SER A 111 6.88 27.53 10.59
C SER A 111 8.30 28.06 10.32
N GLY A 112 8.72 28.10 9.05
CA GLY A 112 10.06 28.52 8.63
C GLY A 112 11.18 27.60 9.12
N VAL A 113 10.85 26.40 9.64
CA VAL A 113 11.82 25.39 10.08
C VAL A 113 12.66 24.90 8.90
N LEU A 114 12.03 24.64 7.75
CA LEU A 114 12.73 24.18 6.56
C LEU A 114 13.77 25.19 6.05
N ASN A 115 13.42 26.48 6.10
CA ASN A 115 14.30 27.59 5.74
C ASN A 115 15.47 27.70 6.74
N ARG A 116 15.19 27.64 8.05
CA ARG A 116 16.22 27.75 9.11
C ARG A 116 17.16 26.55 9.21
N CYS A 117 16.66 25.32 9.06
CA CYS A 117 17.45 24.11 9.25
C CYS A 117 18.21 23.67 8.00
N CYS A 118 17.65 23.88 6.81
CA CYS A 118 18.19 23.33 5.56
C CYS A 118 18.37 24.35 4.44
N GLY A 119 17.99 25.62 4.63
CA GLY A 119 18.10 26.65 3.60
C GLY A 119 17.20 26.41 2.38
N LEU A 120 16.19 25.53 2.49
CA LEU A 120 15.23 25.30 1.41
C LEU A 120 14.24 26.47 1.35
N THR A 121 14.38 27.30 0.33
CA THR A 121 13.49 28.44 0.04
C THR A 121 12.42 28.11 -1.00
N GLN A 122 12.34 26.86 -1.45
CA GLN A 122 11.34 26.41 -2.44
C GLN A 122 9.95 26.34 -1.78
N ASP A 123 8.98 27.03 -2.39
CA ASP A 123 7.58 26.96 -1.99
C ASP A 123 6.93 25.71 -2.57
N TYR A 124 7.06 24.59 -1.86
CA TYR A 124 6.48 23.31 -2.29
C TYR A 124 4.95 23.35 -2.41
N VAL A 125 4.27 24.14 -1.58
CA VAL A 125 2.83 24.37 -1.71
C VAL A 125 2.48 24.92 -3.10
N ALA A 126 3.36 25.78 -3.62
CA ALA A 126 3.20 26.37 -4.93
C ALA A 126 3.53 25.43 -6.07
N SER A 127 4.68 24.78 -5.98
CA SER A 127 5.15 23.85 -7.01
C SER A 127 4.25 22.62 -7.16
N LEU A 128 3.58 22.19 -6.09
CA LEU A 128 2.63 21.08 -6.12
C LEU A 128 1.19 21.50 -6.44
N ASN A 129 0.95 22.78 -6.76
CA ASN A 129 -0.39 23.35 -7.02
C ASN A 129 -1.41 23.07 -5.90
N LEU A 130 -0.93 23.05 -4.65
CA LEU A 130 -1.77 22.79 -3.47
C LEU A 130 -2.54 24.04 -2.99
N TRP A 131 -2.32 25.21 -3.62
CA TRP A 131 -3.03 26.46 -3.32
C TRP A 131 -4.55 26.37 -3.40
N HIS A 132 -5.10 25.42 -4.16
CA HIS A 132 -6.55 25.24 -4.23
C HIS A 132 -7.14 24.55 -2.98
N PHE A 133 -6.30 23.89 -2.19
CA PHE A 133 -6.71 23.16 -0.99
C PHE A 133 -6.45 23.92 0.31
N PHE A 134 -5.62 24.97 0.29
CA PHE A 134 -5.17 25.73 1.47
C PHE A 134 -5.15 27.23 1.22
#